data_AF-A0A660XLZ0-F1
#
_entry.id   AF-A0A660XLZ0-F1
#
_cell.length_a   1.000
_cell.length_b   1.000
_cell.length_c   1.000
_cell.angle_alpha   90.00
_cell.angle_beta   90.00
_cell.angle_gamma   90.00
#
_symmetry.space_group_name_H-M   'P 1'
#
loop_
_entity.id
_entity.type
_entity.pdbx_description
1 polymer ?
#
loop_
_entity_poly.entity_id
_entity_poly.type
_entity_poly.pdbx_seq_one_letter_code
_entity_poly.pdbx_strand_id
1 'polypeptide(L)'
;MDLISHCNGVKKMKFIKIVFILFVSTMLFAEHIPSRERGDPNFRRQTDIDGNKVRTSIFNYGVTGRPSAGSGYIPYEWPKNSGKHYIAMTQIWVGAEVEDTSGEKIEIVDIANGRTSTTGESWNFEPVPGYLNIDSKLIAKSDEPASWPTYWPDKSDDENDPGWAGSWNGYFGKNQFNADQEVFFKLSDDLYNKYNYYPDETDLTRGGLGLLAGMRVMQWSQVLVEDVVFILHEIQNDGTKDLDKVSFCLWLADLVGGDGDSGDDSPDFDLIYDIAWSKDGDGRGNPAFGNDPVGVVATAYLETPGNSADRIDNDGDGEENSPIVSIDMLLGEVHNRIDDNLNGLVDEDSTHVPFGTQKGVGYADRIDNNGNGEENSHVVTQEMIDAASVDPWKRWPPHPEDDPVQLGLIHLIGVGSEDLGCAYKDNIDNNGNGEDNSPIITEEMIDAAQTDSLKRYRISGSDIILYGLTDNDLGLKYADGIDNDGDGAIDEDIDENIDEMIDESREDFIDNDGDWNPFFDDVGMDGADLTMDKGEKDGIPTSGAGTDFPGEPNIDKTDVSESDQMGLTAVAYDRAGSI
;
A
#
# COMPACT_ATOMS: atom_id res chain seq x y z
N MET A 1 -26.04 -87.72 44.12
CA MET A 1 -25.43 -87.50 42.80
C MET A 1 -26.07 -86.25 42.22
N ASP A 2 -26.05 -85.14 42.97
CA ASP A 2 -24.93 -84.21 43.24
C ASP A 2 -24.98 -83.10 42.17
N LEU A 3 -25.64 -81.98 42.47
CA LEU A 3 -25.10 -80.77 43.09
C LEU A 3 -24.33 -79.87 42.10
N ILE A 4 -25.05 -78.83 41.64
CA ILE A 4 -24.68 -77.42 41.46
C ILE A 4 -23.26 -77.10 40.96
N SER A 5 -23.19 -76.34 39.85
CA SER A 5 -22.06 -75.43 39.58
C SER A 5 -22.56 -74.06 39.08
N HIS A 6 -21.84 -73.04 39.55
CA HIS A 6 -22.15 -71.62 39.59
C HIS A 6 -21.80 -70.84 38.31
N CYS A 7 -22.40 -69.65 38.23
CA CYS A 7 -22.11 -68.55 37.31
C CYS A 7 -20.62 -68.23 37.13
N ASN A 8 -20.24 -67.91 35.88
CA ASN A 8 -19.18 -66.94 35.54
C ASN A 8 -19.40 -66.45 34.10
N GLY A 9 -19.97 -65.26 33.95
CA GLY A 9 -20.15 -64.58 32.66
C GLY A 9 -19.26 -63.33 32.61
N VAL A 10 -18.09 -63.45 32.01
CA VAL A 10 -17.16 -62.35 31.74
C VAL A 10 -17.77 -61.44 30.66
N LYS A 11 -18.12 -60.19 31.01
CA LYS A 11 -18.44 -59.15 30.02
C LYS A 11 -17.13 -58.68 29.37
N LYS A 12 -16.97 -58.95 28.07
CA LYS A 12 -15.90 -58.35 27.24
C LYS A 12 -16.14 -56.84 27.12
N MET A 13 -15.24 -56.06 27.70
CA MET A 13 -15.17 -54.61 27.54
C MET A 13 -14.59 -54.32 26.14
N LYS A 14 -15.39 -53.75 25.23
CA LYS A 14 -14.91 -53.27 23.94
C LYS A 14 -14.17 -51.94 24.18
N PHE A 15 -12.84 -51.96 24.09
CA PHE A 15 -12.06 -50.73 23.94
C PHE A 15 -12.38 -50.15 22.56
N ILE A 16 -13.14 -49.05 22.53
CA ILE A 16 -13.25 -48.18 21.36
C ILE A 16 -11.96 -47.36 21.35
N LYS A 17 -11.07 -47.64 20.39
CA LYS A 17 -9.96 -46.73 20.08
C LYS A 17 -10.57 -45.50 19.41
N ILE A 18 -10.74 -44.43 20.18
CA ILE A 18 -10.96 -43.10 19.63
C ILE A 18 -9.63 -42.69 19.01
N VAL A 19 -9.57 -42.65 17.69
CA VAL A 19 -8.47 -42.06 16.94
C VAL A 19 -8.74 -40.56 16.93
N PHE A 20 -7.96 -39.80 17.70
CA PHE A 20 -7.87 -38.36 17.51
C PHE A 20 -7.19 -38.14 16.15
N ILE A 21 -7.98 -37.80 15.13
CA ILE A 21 -7.44 -37.26 13.89
C ILE A 21 -7.22 -35.78 14.17
N LEU A 22 -5.97 -35.41 14.45
CA LEU A 22 -5.54 -34.03 14.48
C LEU A 22 -5.60 -33.54 13.02
N PHE A 23 -6.66 -32.82 12.65
CA PHE A 23 -6.68 -32.04 11.42
C PHE A 23 -5.78 -30.83 11.69
N VAL A 24 -4.49 -30.96 11.36
CA VAL A 24 -3.65 -29.79 11.15
C VAL A 24 -4.07 -29.26 9.80
N SER A 25 -4.90 -28.21 9.79
CA SER A 25 -5.09 -27.38 8.61
C SER A 25 -3.78 -26.65 8.40
N THR A 26 -2.89 -27.20 7.57
CA THR A 26 -1.83 -26.39 6.98
C THR A 26 -2.53 -25.52 5.95
N MET A 27 -2.74 -24.23 6.25
CA MET A 27 -2.92 -23.26 5.19
C MET A 27 -1.67 -23.37 4.30
N LEU A 28 -1.87 -23.91 3.10
CA LEU A 28 -0.87 -23.83 2.04
C LEU A 28 -1.04 -22.42 1.49
N PHE A 29 -0.22 -21.48 1.96
CA PHE A 29 0.02 -20.26 1.20
C PHE A 29 0.52 -20.72 -0.18
N ALA A 30 -0.13 -20.27 -1.25
CA ALA A 30 0.37 -20.53 -2.59
C ALA A 30 1.75 -19.85 -2.69
N GLU A 31 2.82 -20.61 -2.83
CA GLU A 31 4.13 -20.03 -3.15
C GLU A 31 3.99 -19.25 -4.46
N HIS A 32 4.36 -17.96 -4.46
CA HIS A 32 4.42 -17.16 -5.68
C HIS A 32 5.22 -17.91 -6.74
N ILE A 33 4.73 -17.92 -7.98
CA ILE A 33 5.40 -18.58 -9.10
C ILE A 33 6.08 -17.48 -9.93
N PRO A 34 7.42 -17.36 -9.88
CA PRO A 34 8.14 -16.40 -10.68
C PRO A 34 7.78 -16.47 -12.16
N SER A 35 7.61 -15.30 -12.76
CA SER A 35 7.38 -15.15 -14.18
C SER A 35 8.63 -15.57 -15.00
N ARG A 36 8.45 -15.70 -16.32
CA ARG A 36 9.57 -15.85 -17.26
C ARG A 36 10.05 -14.53 -17.88
N GLU A 37 9.52 -13.41 -17.40
CA GLU A 37 9.84 -12.09 -17.90
C GLU A 37 11.25 -11.71 -17.45
N ARG A 38 12.12 -11.32 -18.40
CA ARG A 38 13.53 -10.99 -18.12
C ARG A 38 13.98 -9.76 -18.90
N GLY A 39 14.82 -8.95 -18.31
CA GLY A 39 15.30 -7.69 -18.87
C GLY A 39 16.37 -7.90 -19.94
N ASP A 40 16.28 -7.17 -21.07
CA ASP A 40 17.28 -7.23 -22.14
C ASP A 40 17.67 -5.81 -22.65
N PRO A 41 18.92 -5.37 -22.44
CA PRO A 41 19.42 -4.07 -22.90
C PRO A 41 19.27 -3.82 -24.41
N ASN A 42 19.16 -4.86 -25.25
CA ASN A 42 18.96 -4.71 -26.69
C ASN A 42 17.58 -4.13 -27.06
N PHE A 43 16.63 -4.18 -26.12
CA PHE A 43 15.28 -3.65 -26.29
C PHE A 43 15.13 -2.22 -25.77
N ARG A 44 16.21 -1.57 -25.31
CA ARG A 44 16.16 -0.16 -24.93
C ARG A 44 15.65 0.71 -26.09
N ARG A 45 14.64 1.52 -25.82
CA ARG A 45 14.01 2.48 -26.73
C ARG A 45 13.74 3.79 -26.00
N GLN A 46 13.50 4.83 -26.78
CA GLN A 46 13.10 6.14 -26.33
C GLN A 46 11.82 6.53 -27.05
N THR A 47 10.90 7.17 -26.34
CA THR A 47 9.84 7.98 -26.94
C THR A 47 9.81 9.33 -26.24
N ASP A 48 9.19 10.33 -26.84
CA ASP A 48 8.88 11.58 -26.15
C ASP A 48 7.40 11.59 -25.80
N ILE A 49 7.09 12.23 -24.67
CA ILE A 49 5.72 12.54 -24.26
C ILE A 49 5.47 14.05 -24.42
N ASP A 50 4.37 14.39 -25.06
CA ASP A 50 4.00 15.75 -25.46
C ASP A 50 2.50 15.95 -25.68
N GLY A 51 1.66 15.13 -25.04
CA GLY A 51 0.20 15.23 -25.05
C GLY A 51 -0.34 16.53 -24.44
N ASN A 52 0.36 17.14 -23.48
CA ASN A 52 -0.05 18.40 -22.83
C ASN A 52 1.00 19.54 -22.95
N LYS A 53 1.04 20.47 -21.98
CA LYS A 53 2.00 21.58 -21.97
C LYS A 53 3.38 21.19 -21.43
N VAL A 54 3.54 20.02 -20.83
CA VAL A 54 4.85 19.49 -20.46
C VAL A 54 5.34 18.59 -21.60
N ARG A 55 6.63 18.67 -21.92
CA ARG A 55 7.28 17.63 -22.74
C ARG A 55 8.54 17.10 -22.06
N THR A 56 8.81 15.82 -22.25
CA THR A 56 10.01 15.14 -21.74
C THR A 56 10.28 13.86 -22.53
N SER A 57 11.52 13.35 -22.49
CA SER A 57 11.85 12.05 -23.07
C SER A 57 11.63 10.92 -22.05
N ILE A 58 11.12 9.78 -22.51
CA ILE A 58 10.86 8.57 -21.73
C ILE A 58 11.72 7.44 -22.27
N PHE A 59 12.29 6.66 -21.35
CA PHE A 59 13.10 5.49 -21.67
C PHE A 59 12.55 4.25 -20.98
N ASN A 60 12.43 3.15 -21.73
CA ASN A 60 11.84 1.91 -21.24
C ASN A 60 12.74 1.10 -20.27
N TYR A 61 13.75 1.74 -19.69
CA TYR A 61 14.62 1.18 -18.66
C TYR A 61 14.52 1.97 -17.35
N GLY A 62 13.42 2.70 -17.13
CA GLY A 62 13.12 3.38 -15.86
C GLY A 62 13.66 4.80 -15.72
N VAL A 63 13.93 5.48 -16.83
CA VAL A 63 14.43 6.87 -16.86
C VAL A 63 13.45 7.79 -17.59
N THR A 64 13.29 9.01 -17.08
CA THR A 64 12.63 10.11 -17.81
C THR A 64 13.50 11.37 -17.81
N GLY A 65 13.26 12.29 -18.74
CA GLY A 65 14.09 13.49 -18.94
C GLY A 65 15.31 13.22 -19.82
N ARG A 66 16.50 13.62 -19.36
CA ARG A 66 17.75 13.54 -20.13
C ARG A 66 18.88 12.82 -19.38
N PRO A 67 19.27 11.60 -19.78
CA PRO A 67 20.37 10.87 -19.13
C PRO A 67 21.75 11.48 -19.41
N SER A 68 21.87 12.40 -20.37
CA SER A 68 23.08 13.17 -20.62
C SER A 68 22.78 14.49 -21.33
N ALA A 69 23.69 15.46 -21.22
CA ALA A 69 23.55 16.73 -21.93
C ALA A 69 23.65 16.52 -23.45
N GLY A 70 22.69 17.07 -24.20
CA GLY A 70 22.67 17.00 -25.66
C GLY A 70 21.28 17.23 -26.23
N SER A 71 21.20 17.46 -27.55
CA SER A 71 19.93 17.74 -28.24
C SER A 71 19.13 16.48 -28.59
N GLY A 72 19.57 15.30 -28.16
CA GLY A 72 18.88 14.03 -28.43
C GLY A 72 17.79 13.69 -27.41
N TYR A 73 17.72 14.45 -26.33
CA TYR A 73 16.85 14.21 -25.19
C TYR A 73 16.18 15.51 -24.76
N ILE A 74 14.99 15.39 -24.19
CA ILE A 74 14.18 16.51 -23.75
C ILE A 74 14.10 16.42 -22.21
N PRO A 75 14.72 17.34 -21.46
CA PRO A 75 14.43 17.49 -20.03
C PRO A 75 12.94 17.79 -19.83
N TYR A 76 12.46 17.79 -18.59
CA TYR A 76 11.12 18.32 -18.32
C TYR A 76 11.05 19.79 -18.70
N GLU A 77 10.38 20.06 -19.81
CA GLU A 77 10.23 21.38 -20.40
C GLU A 77 8.80 21.86 -20.26
N TRP A 78 8.67 23.06 -19.71
CA TRP A 78 7.38 23.69 -19.49
C TRP A 78 7.46 25.21 -19.66
N PRO A 79 6.58 25.83 -20.47
CA PRO A 79 5.66 25.20 -21.40
C PRO A 79 6.39 24.52 -22.56
N LYS A 80 5.75 23.55 -23.19
CA LYS A 80 6.26 22.79 -24.33
C LYS A 80 6.73 23.72 -25.46
N ASN A 81 7.92 23.45 -26.00
CA ASN A 81 8.62 24.22 -27.04
C ASN A 81 9.11 25.62 -26.61
N SER A 82 9.20 25.91 -25.32
CA SER A 82 9.75 27.17 -24.81
C SER A 82 11.27 27.15 -24.61
N GLY A 83 11.88 25.97 -24.44
CA GLY A 83 13.26 25.80 -23.98
C GLY A 83 13.48 26.11 -22.48
N LYS A 84 12.39 26.30 -21.72
CA LYS A 84 12.41 26.47 -20.26
C LYS A 84 12.36 25.11 -19.58
N HIS A 85 13.45 24.72 -18.92
CA HIS A 85 13.58 23.41 -18.28
C HIS A 85 13.50 23.54 -16.76
N TYR A 86 13.07 22.45 -16.11
CA TYR A 86 12.83 22.40 -14.67
C TYR A 86 13.40 21.15 -13.98
N ILE A 87 13.30 19.99 -14.62
CA ILE A 87 13.92 18.74 -14.15
C ILE A 87 14.78 18.20 -15.28
N ALA A 88 16.05 17.91 -14.98
CA ALA A 88 16.94 17.27 -15.94
C ALA A 88 16.52 15.83 -16.18
N MET A 89 16.34 15.04 -15.13
CA MET A 89 16.11 13.60 -15.22
C MET A 89 15.43 13.08 -13.97
N THR A 90 14.59 12.06 -14.11
CA THR A 90 14.18 11.20 -12.99
C THR A 90 14.56 9.74 -13.27
N GLN A 91 14.75 8.96 -12.21
CA GLN A 91 14.96 7.52 -12.29
C GLN A 91 14.47 6.81 -11.03
N ILE A 92 14.02 5.56 -11.18
CA ILE A 92 13.65 4.70 -10.05
C ILE A 92 14.88 4.03 -9.43
N TRP A 93 14.96 4.06 -8.11
CA TRP A 93 15.87 3.28 -7.29
C TRP A 93 15.06 2.40 -6.34
N VAL A 94 15.39 1.11 -6.24
CA VAL A 94 14.75 0.19 -5.30
C VAL A 94 15.83 -0.48 -4.48
N GLY A 95 15.77 -0.34 -3.16
CA GLY A 95 16.75 -0.92 -2.24
C GLY A 95 16.12 -1.94 -1.32
N ALA A 96 16.82 -3.04 -1.03
CA ALA A 96 16.41 -3.98 0.00
C ALA A 96 17.58 -4.58 0.80
N GLU A 97 17.31 -4.90 2.07
CA GLU A 97 18.18 -5.73 2.91
C GLU A 97 17.86 -7.21 2.66
N VAL A 98 18.87 -8.00 2.28
CA VAL A 98 18.70 -9.43 2.01
C VAL A 98 19.82 -10.25 2.65
N GLU A 99 19.58 -11.55 2.82
CA GLU A 99 20.62 -12.50 3.25
C GLU A 99 21.28 -13.16 2.03
N ASP A 100 22.60 -13.01 1.91
CA ASP A 100 23.36 -13.63 0.83
C ASP A 100 23.57 -15.15 1.06
N THR A 101 24.16 -15.84 0.09
CA THR A 101 24.40 -17.31 0.19
C THR A 101 25.32 -17.74 1.33
N SER A 102 26.01 -16.81 2.01
CA SER A 102 26.85 -17.09 3.18
C SER A 102 26.15 -16.84 4.52
N GLY A 103 24.93 -16.29 4.49
CA GLY A 103 24.19 -15.87 5.68
C GLY A 103 24.52 -14.44 6.13
N GLU A 104 25.20 -13.64 5.29
CA GLU A 104 25.52 -12.24 5.59
C GLU A 104 24.39 -11.34 5.11
N LYS A 105 23.94 -10.43 5.98
CA LYS A 105 23.01 -9.36 5.59
C LYS A 105 23.74 -8.36 4.69
N ILE A 106 23.15 -8.08 3.54
CA ILE A 106 23.67 -7.15 2.55
C ILE A 106 22.56 -6.23 2.04
N GLU A 107 22.92 -5.01 1.66
CA GLU A 107 22.02 -4.06 1.02
C GLU A 107 22.28 -4.02 -0.49
N ILE A 108 21.24 -4.35 -1.25
CA ILE A 108 21.23 -4.26 -2.71
C ILE A 108 20.34 -3.09 -3.08
N VAL A 109 20.86 -2.18 -3.91
CA VAL A 109 20.09 -1.06 -4.47
C VAL A 109 20.11 -1.17 -5.97
N ASP A 110 18.99 -1.45 -6.60
CA ASP A 110 18.81 -1.46 -8.05
C ASP A 110 18.48 -0.07 -8.57
N ILE A 111 19.04 0.28 -9.73
CA ILE A 111 18.93 1.61 -10.32
C ILE A 111 18.62 1.52 -11.81
N ALA A 112 17.91 2.52 -12.34
CA ALA A 112 17.54 2.55 -13.76
C ALA A 112 18.74 2.85 -14.70
N ASN A 113 19.73 3.61 -14.25
CA ASN A 113 20.84 4.00 -15.12
C ASN A 113 22.13 4.33 -14.35
N GLY A 114 23.28 4.13 -15.01
CA GLY A 114 24.59 4.53 -14.49
C GLY A 114 25.44 3.41 -13.90
N ARG A 115 24.94 2.16 -13.86
CA ARG A 115 25.70 0.99 -13.37
C ARG A 115 26.15 0.07 -14.49
N THR A 116 27.41 -0.35 -14.44
CA THR A 116 27.99 -1.33 -15.37
C THR A 116 28.85 -2.34 -14.63
N SER A 117 28.85 -3.58 -15.12
CA SER A 117 29.73 -4.64 -14.67
C SER A 117 31.19 -4.35 -14.97
N THR A 118 32.10 -5.14 -14.39
CA THR A 118 33.54 -5.07 -14.70
C THR A 118 33.88 -5.39 -16.16
N THR A 119 32.97 -6.07 -16.87
CA THR A 119 33.08 -6.40 -18.30
C THR A 119 32.37 -5.37 -19.19
N GLY A 120 31.71 -4.36 -18.61
CA GLY A 120 30.97 -3.33 -19.34
C GLY A 120 29.54 -3.71 -19.71
N GLU A 121 29.02 -4.80 -19.17
CA GLU A 121 27.61 -5.20 -19.29
C GLU A 121 26.74 -4.32 -18.37
N SER A 122 25.47 -4.19 -18.70
CA SER A 122 24.55 -3.40 -17.88
C SER A 122 24.20 -4.12 -16.57
N TRP A 123 24.07 -3.35 -15.50
CA TRP A 123 23.62 -3.77 -14.16
C TRP A 123 22.49 -2.87 -13.68
N ASN A 124 21.67 -2.37 -14.62
CA ASN A 124 20.54 -1.50 -14.35
C ASN A 124 19.25 -2.28 -14.53
N PHE A 125 18.11 -1.66 -14.22
CA PHE A 125 16.85 -2.09 -14.80
C PHE A 125 16.93 -2.11 -16.34
N GLU A 126 16.31 -3.12 -16.94
CA GLU A 126 16.27 -3.33 -18.38
C GLU A 126 14.87 -3.64 -18.87
N PRO A 127 14.51 -3.23 -20.10
CA PRO A 127 13.18 -3.49 -20.63
C PRO A 127 12.94 -4.98 -20.79
N VAL A 128 11.76 -5.41 -20.39
CA VAL A 128 11.25 -6.75 -20.66
C VAL A 128 10.82 -6.85 -22.14
N PRO A 129 11.37 -7.78 -22.92
CA PRO A 129 10.94 -8.01 -24.30
C PRO A 129 9.45 -8.38 -24.38
N GLY A 130 8.77 -7.89 -25.42
CA GLY A 130 7.36 -8.20 -25.68
C GLY A 130 6.40 -7.03 -25.46
N TYR A 131 6.83 -5.96 -24.79
CA TYR A 131 6.02 -4.76 -24.52
C TYR A 131 6.22 -3.63 -25.55
N LEU A 132 6.81 -3.95 -26.71
CA LEU A 132 6.98 -3.01 -27.82
C LEU A 132 7.05 -3.75 -29.15
N ASN A 133 6.72 -3.05 -30.24
CA ASN A 133 7.00 -3.54 -31.58
C ASN A 133 8.51 -3.51 -31.84
N ILE A 134 9.12 -4.67 -32.09
CA ILE A 134 10.56 -4.78 -32.34
C ILE A 134 11.02 -4.01 -33.59
N ASP A 135 10.13 -3.82 -34.57
CA ASP A 135 10.39 -3.05 -35.78
C ASP A 135 10.22 -1.53 -35.56
N SER A 136 9.64 -1.13 -34.43
CA SER A 136 9.53 0.26 -34.02
C SER A 136 10.81 0.78 -33.36
N LYS A 137 11.04 2.08 -33.51
CA LYS A 137 12.08 2.82 -32.79
C LYS A 137 11.56 3.44 -31.49
N LEU A 138 10.25 3.41 -31.27
CA LEU A 138 9.57 3.99 -30.13
C LEU A 138 9.21 2.91 -29.12
N ILE A 139 8.99 3.34 -27.88
CA ILE A 139 8.25 2.60 -26.87
C ILE A 139 6.77 2.53 -27.30
N ALA A 140 6.01 1.54 -26.84
CA ALA A 140 4.59 1.48 -27.10
C ALA A 140 3.87 2.72 -26.53
N LYS A 141 3.12 3.42 -27.38
CA LYS A 141 2.39 4.66 -27.06
C LYS A 141 0.98 4.61 -27.62
N SER A 142 -0.02 5.07 -26.85
CA SER A 142 -1.44 4.87 -27.13
C SER A 142 -1.93 5.50 -28.44
N ASP A 143 -1.34 6.61 -28.88
CA ASP A 143 -1.63 7.31 -30.14
C ASP A 143 -0.76 6.83 -31.33
N GLU A 144 0.12 5.84 -31.11
CA GLU A 144 1.03 5.28 -32.12
C GLU A 144 0.86 3.75 -32.29
N PRO A 145 -0.21 3.26 -32.94
CA PRO A 145 -0.47 1.82 -33.08
C PRO A 145 0.65 0.99 -33.72
N ALA A 146 1.51 1.63 -34.52
CA ALA A 146 2.68 0.96 -35.11
C ALA A 146 3.77 0.62 -34.07
N SER A 147 3.72 1.21 -32.88
CA SER A 147 4.65 0.96 -31.77
C SER A 147 4.25 -0.23 -30.89
N TRP A 148 3.00 -0.71 -30.98
CA TRP A 148 2.47 -1.76 -30.13
C TRP A 148 3.01 -3.15 -30.52
N PRO A 149 3.31 -4.03 -29.56
CA PRO A 149 3.61 -5.41 -29.87
C PRO A 149 2.43 -6.08 -30.57
N THR A 150 2.70 -7.16 -31.31
CA THR A 150 1.63 -7.95 -31.93
C THR A 150 0.80 -8.74 -30.92
N TYR A 151 1.30 -8.86 -29.69
CA TYR A 151 0.76 -9.65 -28.59
C TYR A 151 1.31 -9.10 -27.27
N TRP A 152 0.43 -8.76 -26.33
CA TRP A 152 0.78 -8.28 -24.98
C TRP A 152 0.97 -9.48 -24.03
N PRO A 153 2.20 -9.72 -23.52
CA PRO A 153 2.48 -10.91 -22.71
C PRO A 153 1.65 -11.01 -21.42
N ASP A 154 1.42 -9.88 -20.75
CA ASP A 154 0.64 -9.74 -19.51
C ASP A 154 -0.86 -9.99 -19.68
N LYS A 155 -1.35 -10.06 -20.92
CA LYS A 155 -2.77 -10.32 -21.20
C LYS A 155 -2.99 -11.70 -21.80
N SER A 156 -2.04 -12.63 -21.62
CA SER A 156 -2.11 -13.97 -22.20
C SER A 156 -3.29 -14.80 -21.73
N ASP A 157 -3.75 -14.53 -20.51
CA ASP A 157 -4.75 -15.33 -19.80
C ASP A 157 -6.17 -14.80 -19.98
N ASP A 158 -6.34 -13.70 -20.74
CA ASP A 158 -7.65 -13.20 -21.16
C ASP A 158 -8.43 -14.31 -21.89
N GLU A 159 -9.62 -14.66 -21.40
CA GLU A 159 -10.40 -15.78 -21.91
C GLU A 159 -10.89 -15.59 -23.36
N ASN A 160 -11.09 -14.34 -23.78
CA ASN A 160 -11.79 -13.98 -25.01
C ASN A 160 -10.83 -13.53 -26.13
N ASP A 161 -9.77 -12.82 -25.78
CA ASP A 161 -8.72 -12.36 -26.70
C ASP A 161 -7.32 -12.39 -26.08
N PRO A 162 -6.72 -13.59 -25.90
CA PRO A 162 -5.37 -13.74 -25.37
C PRO A 162 -4.34 -12.80 -26.01
N GLY A 163 -3.71 -11.98 -25.19
CA GLY A 163 -2.66 -11.02 -25.53
C GLY A 163 -3.15 -9.79 -26.29
N TRP A 164 -4.46 -9.52 -26.30
CA TRP A 164 -5.08 -8.29 -26.82
C TRP A 164 -4.51 -7.86 -28.18
N ALA A 165 -4.44 -8.80 -29.12
CA ALA A 165 -3.71 -8.60 -30.37
C ALA A 165 -4.28 -7.42 -31.19
N GLY A 166 -3.41 -6.47 -31.55
CA GLY A 166 -3.81 -5.27 -32.30
C GLY A 166 -4.66 -4.27 -31.53
N SER A 167 -4.74 -4.42 -30.20
CA SER A 167 -5.43 -3.51 -29.28
C SER A 167 -4.43 -2.79 -28.38
N TRP A 168 -4.82 -1.64 -27.84
CA TRP A 168 -4.04 -0.94 -26.81
C TRP A 168 -4.21 -1.63 -25.45
N ASN A 169 -3.10 -1.79 -24.73
CA ASN A 169 -3.08 -2.18 -23.32
C ASN A 169 -3.22 -0.92 -22.46
N GLY A 170 -4.45 -0.42 -22.34
CA GLY A 170 -4.77 0.75 -21.53
C GLY A 170 -4.88 0.41 -20.06
N TYR A 171 -4.62 1.39 -19.21
CA TYR A 171 -4.74 1.24 -17.74
C TYR A 171 -6.14 0.76 -17.31
N PHE A 172 -7.20 1.37 -17.84
CA PHE A 172 -8.62 0.95 -17.63
C PHE A 172 -9.05 -0.21 -18.51
N GLY A 173 -8.11 -0.98 -19.05
CA GLY A 173 -8.39 -2.14 -19.87
C GLY A 173 -8.29 -1.93 -21.38
N LYS A 174 -8.83 -2.90 -22.12
CA LYS A 174 -8.54 -3.10 -23.54
C LYS A 174 -9.12 -1.99 -24.42
N ASN A 175 -8.26 -1.33 -25.20
CA ASN A 175 -8.64 -0.18 -26.05
C ASN A 175 -9.31 0.96 -25.29
N GLN A 176 -9.05 1.10 -23.98
CA GLN A 176 -9.42 2.30 -23.25
C GLN A 176 -8.32 3.35 -23.38
N PHE A 177 -8.70 4.56 -23.76
CA PHE A 177 -7.81 5.69 -24.05
C PHE A 177 -8.18 6.88 -23.17
N ASN A 178 -8.09 6.72 -21.85
CA ASN A 178 -8.49 7.77 -20.91
C ASN A 178 -7.52 8.96 -20.92
N ALA A 179 -6.22 8.71 -21.00
CA ALA A 179 -5.21 9.75 -21.20
C ALA A 179 -5.11 10.15 -22.67
N ASP A 180 -4.87 11.45 -22.93
CA ASP A 180 -4.59 11.94 -24.29
C ASP A 180 -3.31 11.31 -24.86
N GLN A 181 -2.36 10.97 -23.99
CA GLN A 181 -1.21 10.16 -24.34
C GLN A 181 -0.81 9.27 -23.17
N GLU A 182 -0.61 7.99 -23.45
CA GLU A 182 -0.19 6.96 -22.50
C GLU A 182 0.96 6.15 -23.10
N VAL A 183 1.99 5.90 -22.30
CA VAL A 183 3.13 5.02 -22.63
C VAL A 183 3.12 3.87 -21.64
N PHE A 184 3.33 2.64 -22.10
CA PHE A 184 3.42 1.46 -21.24
C PHE A 184 4.60 0.56 -21.61
N PHE A 185 5.31 0.07 -20.61
CA PHE A 185 6.36 -0.93 -20.73
C PHE A 185 6.62 -1.63 -19.38
N LYS A 186 7.22 -2.81 -19.44
CA LYS A 186 7.81 -3.48 -18.27
C LYS A 186 9.33 -3.45 -18.28
N LEU A 187 9.93 -3.52 -17.10
CA LEU A 187 11.37 -3.56 -16.86
C LEU A 187 11.68 -4.51 -15.69
N SER A 188 12.90 -5.04 -15.64
CA SER A 188 13.37 -5.90 -14.55
C SER A 188 14.86 -5.70 -14.26
N ASP A 189 15.31 -6.14 -13.09
CA ASP A 189 16.66 -5.92 -12.54
C ASP A 189 17.62 -7.11 -12.69
N ASP A 190 17.22 -8.14 -13.44
CA ASP A 190 17.81 -9.49 -13.44
C ASP A 190 19.33 -9.55 -13.72
N LEU A 191 19.91 -8.50 -14.28
CA LEU A 191 21.32 -8.49 -14.70
C LEU A 191 22.27 -8.09 -13.57
N TYR A 192 21.79 -7.62 -12.41
CA TYR A 192 22.66 -7.13 -11.34
C TYR A 192 23.31 -8.24 -10.51
N ASN A 193 24.32 -8.90 -11.08
CA ASN A 193 25.01 -10.06 -10.52
C ASN A 193 26.27 -9.75 -9.69
N LYS A 194 26.33 -8.56 -9.08
CA LYS A 194 27.48 -8.15 -8.23
C LYS A 194 27.57 -8.97 -6.95
N TYR A 195 26.43 -9.33 -6.38
CA TYR A 195 26.31 -10.00 -5.09
C TYR A 195 26.07 -11.50 -5.28
N ASN A 196 26.47 -12.31 -4.29
CA ASN A 196 26.15 -13.73 -4.25
C ASN A 196 24.76 -13.95 -3.61
N TYR A 197 23.77 -13.30 -4.19
CA TYR A 197 22.36 -13.39 -3.83
C TYR A 197 21.58 -13.82 -5.06
N TYR A 198 20.61 -14.72 -4.84
CA TYR A 198 19.77 -15.29 -5.89
C TYR A 198 18.31 -15.11 -5.43
N PRO A 199 17.56 -14.16 -6.02
CA PRO A 199 16.19 -13.85 -5.60
C PRO A 199 15.18 -14.94 -6.00
N ASP A 200 15.54 -15.77 -6.98
CA ASP A 200 14.69 -16.84 -7.51
C ASP A 200 15.41 -18.19 -7.40
N GLU A 201 14.91 -19.08 -6.54
CA GLU A 201 15.48 -20.41 -6.34
C GLU A 201 15.24 -21.35 -7.53
N THR A 202 14.31 -21.00 -8.43
CA THR A 202 14.02 -21.74 -9.66
C THR A 202 14.90 -21.32 -10.83
N ASP A 203 15.52 -20.13 -10.78
CA ASP A 203 16.40 -19.57 -11.79
C ASP A 203 17.59 -18.80 -11.17
N LEU A 204 18.67 -19.52 -10.87
CA LEU A 204 19.91 -18.95 -10.32
C LEU A 204 20.69 -18.06 -11.31
N THR A 205 20.19 -17.84 -12.52
CA THR A 205 20.79 -16.86 -13.44
C THR A 205 20.28 -15.44 -13.20
N ARG A 206 19.22 -15.31 -12.41
CA ARG A 206 18.64 -14.03 -11.98
C ARG A 206 19.52 -13.37 -10.91
N GLY A 207 19.97 -12.15 -11.18
CA GLY A 207 20.60 -11.24 -10.20
C GLY A 207 19.60 -10.19 -9.72
N GLY A 208 20.12 -9.10 -9.14
CA GLY A 208 19.28 -8.05 -8.56
C GLY A 208 18.51 -8.54 -7.33
N LEU A 209 17.37 -7.89 -7.08
CA LEU A 209 16.38 -8.22 -6.07
C LEU A 209 15.25 -9.10 -6.61
N GLY A 210 15.21 -9.38 -7.92
CA GLY A 210 14.16 -10.20 -8.53
C GLY A 210 12.89 -9.41 -8.79
N LEU A 211 13.06 -8.12 -9.09
CA LEU A 211 11.98 -7.18 -9.29
C LEU A 211 11.50 -7.19 -10.74
N LEU A 212 10.19 -7.15 -10.89
CA LEU A 212 9.50 -6.88 -12.15
C LEU A 212 8.68 -5.61 -11.94
N ALA A 213 8.88 -4.60 -12.79
CA ALA A 213 8.14 -3.36 -12.68
C ALA A 213 7.36 -3.06 -13.97
N GLY A 214 6.10 -2.67 -13.82
CA GLY A 214 5.29 -2.01 -14.83
C GLY A 214 5.45 -0.49 -14.69
N MET A 215 5.61 0.21 -15.82
CA MET A 215 5.64 1.67 -15.82
C MET A 215 4.66 2.23 -16.85
N ARG A 216 3.82 3.16 -16.40
CA ARG A 216 2.95 3.97 -17.25
C ARG A 216 3.29 5.44 -17.14
N VAL A 217 3.28 6.15 -18.27
CA VAL A 217 3.44 7.61 -18.31
C VAL A 217 2.23 8.20 -19.00
N MET A 218 1.52 9.11 -18.34
CA MET A 218 0.23 9.63 -18.78
C MET A 218 0.18 11.16 -18.77
N GLN A 219 -0.52 11.71 -19.76
CA GLN A 219 -0.81 13.14 -19.86
C GLN A 219 -2.24 13.39 -20.34
N TRP A 220 -2.84 14.45 -19.81
CA TRP A 220 -4.12 15.01 -20.23
C TRP A 220 -3.95 16.48 -20.61
N SER A 221 -4.68 16.91 -21.64
CA SER A 221 -4.79 18.31 -22.10
C SER A 221 -5.92 19.07 -21.38
N GLN A 222 -6.55 18.44 -20.39
CA GLN A 222 -7.58 19.02 -19.55
C GLN A 222 -6.98 20.13 -18.66
N VAL A 223 -7.66 21.28 -18.56
CA VAL A 223 -7.11 22.53 -17.97
C VAL A 223 -6.64 22.44 -16.51
N LEU A 224 -7.14 21.48 -15.72
CA LEU A 224 -6.73 21.27 -14.32
C LEU A 224 -5.42 20.49 -14.21
N VAL A 225 -5.05 19.71 -15.24
CA VAL A 225 -3.89 18.79 -15.21
C VAL A 225 -2.98 18.92 -16.45
N GLU A 226 -3.19 19.92 -17.31
CA GLU A 226 -2.43 20.13 -18.55
C GLU A 226 -0.96 20.55 -18.33
N ASP A 227 -0.59 20.79 -17.08
CA ASP A 227 0.74 21.19 -16.61
C ASP A 227 1.45 20.06 -15.81
N VAL A 228 0.89 18.83 -15.80
CA VAL A 228 1.36 17.68 -14.99
C VAL A 228 1.78 16.49 -15.87
N VAL A 229 2.72 15.67 -15.42
CA VAL A 229 3.04 14.35 -16.00
C VAL A 229 2.82 13.31 -14.91
N PHE A 230 1.94 12.34 -15.16
CA PHE A 230 1.68 11.26 -14.23
C PHE A 230 2.56 10.07 -14.60
N ILE A 231 3.22 9.48 -13.61
CA ILE A 231 4.09 8.32 -13.79
C ILE A 231 3.71 7.27 -12.74
N LEU A 232 3.09 6.20 -13.20
CA LEU A 232 2.73 5.07 -12.35
C LEU A 232 3.86 4.04 -12.37
N HIS A 233 4.23 3.54 -11.19
CA HIS A 233 5.21 2.49 -11.00
C HIS A 233 4.55 1.33 -10.23
N GLU A 234 4.39 0.18 -10.88
CA GLU A 234 3.90 -1.04 -10.24
C GLU A 234 5.10 -1.97 -10.06
N ILE A 235 5.61 -2.11 -8.83
CA ILE A 235 6.82 -2.88 -8.55
C ILE A 235 6.45 -4.16 -7.82
N GLN A 236 6.75 -5.29 -8.45
CA GLN A 236 6.46 -6.61 -7.91
C GLN A 236 7.76 -7.32 -7.53
N ASN A 237 7.76 -7.95 -6.35
CA ASN A 237 8.70 -9.03 -6.05
C ASN A 237 8.27 -10.27 -6.85
N ASP A 238 8.94 -10.52 -7.97
CA ASP A 238 8.69 -11.69 -8.81
C ASP A 238 9.67 -12.84 -8.47
N GLY A 239 10.42 -12.72 -7.37
CA GLY A 239 11.31 -13.75 -6.84
C GLY A 239 10.59 -14.82 -6.03
N THR A 240 11.33 -15.80 -5.52
CA THR A 240 10.78 -16.82 -4.59
C THR A 240 11.08 -16.48 -3.12
N LYS A 241 11.70 -15.33 -2.85
CA LYS A 241 12.13 -14.92 -1.52
C LYS A 241 11.48 -13.60 -1.17
N ASP A 242 10.92 -13.53 0.02
CA ASP A 242 10.36 -12.30 0.55
C ASP A 242 11.46 -11.25 0.75
N LEU A 243 11.09 -9.98 0.56
CA LEU A 243 11.93 -8.83 0.81
C LEU A 243 11.35 -8.08 2.01
N ASP A 244 11.89 -8.35 3.20
CA ASP A 244 11.32 -7.85 4.46
C ASP A 244 11.57 -6.36 4.68
N LYS A 245 12.63 -5.80 4.08
CA LYS A 245 12.96 -4.37 4.19
C LYS A 245 13.22 -3.83 2.81
N VAL A 246 12.28 -3.05 2.29
CA VAL A 246 12.33 -2.48 0.94
C VAL A 246 12.15 -0.97 1.03
N SER A 247 12.85 -0.24 0.17
CA SER A 247 12.67 1.20 -0.02
C SER A 247 12.55 1.48 -1.51
N PHE A 248 11.56 2.30 -1.86
CA PHE A 248 11.46 2.93 -3.16
C PHE A 248 11.97 4.37 -3.08
N CYS A 249 12.75 4.78 -4.06
CA CYS A 249 13.23 6.15 -4.18
C CYS A 249 13.08 6.64 -5.61
N LEU A 250 12.37 7.76 -5.76
CA LEU A 250 12.42 8.56 -6.96
C LEU A 250 13.62 9.50 -6.90
N TRP A 251 14.70 9.15 -7.59
CA TRP A 251 15.84 10.04 -7.73
C TRP A 251 15.55 11.07 -8.83
N LEU A 252 15.81 12.34 -8.55
CA LEU A 252 15.65 13.43 -9.52
C LEU A 252 16.89 14.31 -9.57
N ALA A 253 17.19 14.80 -10.77
CA ALA A 253 18.15 15.87 -11.00
C ALA A 253 17.41 17.16 -11.31
N ASP A 254 17.50 18.13 -10.41
CA ASP A 254 16.97 19.48 -10.57
C ASP A 254 17.64 20.21 -11.74
N LEU A 255 16.85 21.04 -12.40
CA LEU A 255 17.28 21.89 -13.52
C LEU A 255 16.42 23.15 -13.59
N VAL A 256 16.03 23.70 -12.44
CA VAL A 256 15.21 24.90 -12.39
C VAL A 256 16.04 26.06 -12.94
N GLY A 257 15.41 26.96 -13.71
CA GLY A 257 16.13 28.00 -14.46
C GLY A 257 16.86 27.49 -15.72
N GLY A 258 17.02 26.17 -15.87
CA GLY A 258 17.57 25.54 -17.06
C GLY A 258 19.10 25.44 -17.08
N ASP A 259 19.64 25.00 -18.22
CA ASP A 259 21.08 24.79 -18.39
C ASP A 259 21.92 26.03 -18.08
N GLY A 260 22.89 25.85 -17.20
CA GLY A 260 23.84 26.90 -16.79
C GLY A 260 23.35 27.80 -15.67
N ASP A 261 22.17 27.50 -15.10
CA ASP A 261 21.51 28.35 -14.13
C ASP A 261 21.04 27.60 -12.87
N SER A 262 20.85 26.27 -12.96
CA SER A 262 20.43 25.39 -11.85
C SER A 262 21.41 25.26 -10.66
N GLY A 263 22.40 26.16 -10.53
CA GLY A 263 23.39 26.15 -9.47
C GLY A 263 22.95 26.84 -8.18
N ASP A 264 21.82 27.55 -8.22
CA ASP A 264 21.22 28.24 -7.08
C ASP A 264 19.81 27.72 -6.74
N ASP A 265 19.43 26.57 -7.31
CA ASP A 265 18.19 25.87 -7.00
C ASP A 265 18.05 25.63 -5.49
N SER A 266 16.83 25.85 -5.01
CA SER A 266 16.47 25.78 -3.59
C SER A 266 15.35 24.77 -3.40
N PRO A 267 15.68 23.48 -3.22
CA PRO A 267 14.69 22.45 -2.94
C PRO A 267 14.14 22.58 -1.51
N ASP A 268 12.91 22.09 -1.33
CA ASP A 268 12.20 22.02 -0.06
C ASP A 268 11.12 20.92 -0.15
N PHE A 269 10.51 20.51 0.96
CA PHE A 269 9.53 19.43 0.98
C PHE A 269 8.49 19.62 2.11
N ASP A 270 7.41 18.85 2.03
CA ASP A 270 6.40 18.69 3.07
C ASP A 270 5.96 17.22 3.08
N LEU A 271 6.13 16.53 4.21
CA LEU A 271 5.83 15.09 4.29
C LEU A 271 4.32 14.84 4.40
N ILE A 272 3.52 15.77 4.97
CA ILE A 272 2.06 15.58 5.07
C ILE A 272 1.38 15.75 3.71
N TYR A 273 1.98 16.51 2.81
CA TYR A 273 1.46 16.67 1.44
C TYR A 273 2.19 15.79 0.42
N ASP A 274 3.07 14.90 0.88
CA ASP A 274 3.89 14.02 0.03
C ASP A 274 4.57 14.70 -1.14
N ILE A 275 5.02 15.94 -0.93
CA ILE A 275 5.49 16.81 -1.99
C ILE A 275 6.89 17.34 -1.73
N ALA A 276 7.74 17.23 -2.75
CA ALA A 276 9.02 17.92 -2.83
C ALA A 276 8.99 18.91 -3.98
N TRP A 277 9.52 20.11 -3.78
CA TRP A 277 9.58 21.14 -4.82
C TRP A 277 10.94 21.82 -4.89
N SER A 278 11.24 22.41 -6.04
CA SER A 278 12.43 23.23 -6.25
C SER A 278 12.08 24.53 -6.96
N LYS A 279 12.77 25.60 -6.56
CA LYS A 279 12.66 26.95 -7.11
C LYS A 279 14.05 27.47 -7.47
N ASP A 280 14.06 28.40 -8.40
CA ASP A 280 15.23 29.21 -8.72
C ASP A 280 15.58 30.18 -7.58
N GLY A 281 16.87 30.28 -7.24
CA GLY A 281 17.32 31.04 -6.07
C GLY A 281 17.17 32.55 -6.20
N ASP A 282 17.36 33.10 -7.41
CA ASP A 282 17.28 34.54 -7.69
C ASP A 282 16.09 34.95 -8.59
N GLY A 283 15.34 33.96 -9.06
CA GLY A 283 14.18 34.07 -9.94
C GLY A 283 14.52 34.29 -11.42
N ARG A 284 15.74 34.01 -11.89
CA ARG A 284 16.23 34.36 -13.24
C ARG A 284 16.92 33.22 -13.97
N GLY A 285 16.13 32.59 -14.82
CA GLY A 285 16.53 31.51 -15.70
C GLY A 285 17.58 31.87 -16.76
N ASN A 286 17.99 30.83 -17.47
CA ASN A 286 18.80 30.91 -18.68
C ASN A 286 18.12 31.77 -19.79
N PRO A 287 18.79 32.01 -20.95
CA PRO A 287 18.26 32.86 -22.01
C PRO A 287 16.86 32.51 -22.55
N ALA A 288 16.37 31.28 -22.37
CA ALA A 288 15.01 30.88 -22.76
C ALA A 288 13.93 31.52 -21.86
N PHE A 289 14.25 31.82 -20.60
CA PHE A 289 13.36 32.54 -19.68
C PHE A 289 13.30 34.04 -20.00
N GLY A 290 14.40 34.62 -20.52
CA GLY A 290 14.42 36.03 -20.89
C GLY A 290 14.26 36.95 -19.68
N ASN A 291 13.11 37.62 -19.56
CA ASN A 291 12.75 38.42 -18.36
C ASN A 291 11.60 37.79 -17.58
N ASP A 292 11.10 36.63 -18.01
CA ASP A 292 10.04 35.94 -17.29
C ASP A 292 10.65 35.36 -16.00
N PRO A 293 9.97 35.50 -14.85
CA PRO A 293 10.41 34.84 -13.64
C PRO A 293 10.39 33.32 -13.84
N VAL A 294 11.35 32.63 -13.25
CA VAL A 294 11.36 31.16 -13.23
C VAL A 294 10.22 30.68 -12.35
N GLY A 295 9.55 29.61 -12.82
CA GLY A 295 8.48 28.97 -12.06
C GLY A 295 9.03 28.08 -10.94
N VAL A 296 8.14 27.27 -10.38
CA VAL A 296 8.47 26.21 -9.42
C VAL A 296 8.13 24.88 -10.09
N VAL A 297 8.91 23.85 -9.80
CA VAL A 297 8.55 22.47 -10.13
C VAL A 297 8.35 21.70 -8.83
N ALA A 298 7.34 20.84 -8.82
CA ALA A 298 7.07 19.94 -7.72
C ALA A 298 6.94 18.52 -8.25
N THR A 299 7.28 17.58 -7.39
CA THR A 299 7.06 16.15 -7.54
C THR A 299 6.33 15.70 -6.29
N ALA A 300 5.19 15.04 -6.47
CA ALA A 300 4.40 14.51 -5.38
C ALA A 300 4.20 13.00 -5.57
N TYR A 301 4.15 12.25 -4.48
CA TYR A 301 3.44 10.98 -4.50
C TYR A 301 1.96 11.28 -4.37
N LEU A 302 1.18 10.69 -5.27
CA LEU A 302 -0.28 10.80 -5.25
C LEU A 302 -0.93 9.52 -4.73
N GLU A 303 -0.21 8.40 -4.88
CA GLU A 303 -0.58 7.08 -4.42
C GLU A 303 0.72 6.38 -4.02
N THR A 304 0.77 5.83 -2.81
CA THR A 304 1.81 4.89 -2.35
C THR A 304 1.17 3.60 -1.85
N PRO A 305 1.94 2.52 -1.60
CA PRO A 305 1.45 1.43 -0.77
C PRO A 305 0.98 1.95 0.59
N GLY A 306 -0.07 1.33 1.14
CA GLY A 306 -0.57 1.65 2.48
C GLY A 306 0.02 0.79 3.60
N ASN A 307 -0.17 1.17 4.86
CA ASN A 307 0.38 0.49 6.03
C ASN A 307 -0.58 0.35 7.24
N SER A 308 -1.73 -0.31 7.03
CA SER A 308 -2.69 -0.69 8.09
C SER A 308 -2.22 -1.46 9.32
N ALA A 309 -0.96 -1.89 9.34
CA ALA A 309 -0.46 -2.76 10.39
C ALA A 309 0.20 -2.00 11.55
N ASP A 310 0.49 -0.70 11.40
CA ASP A 310 1.30 0.04 12.37
C ASP A 310 0.51 0.92 13.37
N ARG A 311 -0.81 1.10 13.11
CA ARG A 311 -1.75 1.96 13.88
C ARG A 311 -1.45 3.45 13.79
N ILE A 312 -0.69 3.89 12.80
CA ILE A 312 -0.29 5.28 12.62
C ILE A 312 -0.94 5.77 11.33
N ASP A 313 -1.58 6.92 11.40
CA ASP A 313 -2.16 7.66 10.26
C ASP A 313 -1.03 8.27 9.40
N ASN A 314 -0.32 7.45 8.61
CA ASN A 314 0.93 7.80 7.94
C ASN A 314 0.78 9.01 7.00
N ASP A 315 -0.37 9.19 6.36
CA ASP A 315 -0.67 10.33 5.46
C ASP A 315 -1.50 11.45 6.10
N GLY A 316 -2.01 11.26 7.31
CA GLY A 316 -2.52 12.35 8.14
C GLY A 316 -3.95 12.76 7.80
N ASP A 317 -4.76 11.87 7.25
CA ASP A 317 -6.15 12.11 6.85
C ASP A 317 -7.20 11.44 7.77
N GLY A 318 -6.75 10.75 8.82
CA GLY A 318 -7.59 10.17 9.86
C GLY A 318 -8.36 11.17 10.75
N GLU A 319 -8.99 10.63 11.80
CA GLU A 319 -9.98 11.32 12.64
C GLU A 319 -9.52 12.68 13.19
N GLU A 320 -10.41 13.68 13.18
CA GLU A 320 -10.11 14.95 13.84
C GLU A 320 -9.95 14.76 15.35
N ASN A 321 -8.83 15.26 15.88
CA ASN A 321 -8.45 15.23 17.30
C ASN A 321 -7.79 13.94 17.79
N SER A 322 -7.50 12.98 16.91
CA SER A 322 -6.67 11.83 17.27
C SER A 322 -5.38 12.24 17.96
N PRO A 323 -4.92 11.44 18.93
CA PRO A 323 -3.65 11.70 19.58
C PRO A 323 -2.50 11.60 18.59
N ILE A 324 -1.51 12.48 18.73
CA ILE A 324 -0.36 12.58 17.81
C ILE A 324 0.82 11.77 18.34
N VAL A 325 1.54 11.09 17.43
CA VAL A 325 2.77 10.35 17.76
C VAL A 325 3.78 11.27 18.46
N SER A 326 4.31 10.81 19.58
CA SER A 326 5.21 11.59 20.43
C SER A 326 6.66 11.13 20.32
N ILE A 327 7.62 12.01 20.63
CA ILE A 327 9.05 11.65 20.67
C ILE A 327 9.33 10.52 21.69
N ASP A 328 8.53 10.45 22.77
CA ASP A 328 8.70 9.40 23.77
C ASP A 328 8.27 8.03 23.24
N MET A 329 7.31 7.97 22.30
CA MET A 329 6.89 6.73 21.64
C MET A 329 8.06 6.14 20.83
N LEU A 330 8.84 6.95 20.11
CA LEU A 330 9.98 6.45 19.31
C LEU A 330 11.10 5.76 20.13
N LEU A 331 11.08 5.85 21.46
CA LEU A 331 12.18 5.40 22.31
C LEU A 331 12.18 3.89 22.53
N GLY A 332 12.97 3.19 21.73
CA GLY A 332 13.16 1.74 21.85
C GLY A 332 12.94 1.00 20.54
N GLU A 333 12.33 1.67 19.57
CA GLU A 333 12.02 1.13 18.25
C GLU A 333 13.22 0.79 17.40
N VAL A 334 13.04 -0.26 16.61
CA VAL A 334 13.92 -0.70 15.53
C VAL A 334 13.04 -1.12 14.37
N HIS A 335 13.17 -0.48 13.19
CA HIS A 335 12.44 -0.83 11.98
C HIS A 335 12.52 -2.31 11.60
N ASN A 336 11.58 -3.11 12.09
CA ASN A 336 11.59 -4.57 11.99
C ASN A 336 10.18 -5.20 11.96
N ARG A 337 9.14 -4.37 11.83
CA ARG A 337 7.70 -4.70 11.81
C ARG A 337 7.20 -5.27 13.13
N ILE A 338 7.81 -4.84 14.23
CA ILE A 338 7.44 -5.25 15.59
C ILE A 338 7.42 -4.00 16.45
N ASP A 339 6.37 -3.85 17.25
CA ASP A 339 6.32 -2.92 18.38
C ASP A 339 7.37 -3.32 19.44
N ASP A 340 8.56 -2.75 19.36
CA ASP A 340 9.69 -3.13 20.23
C ASP A 340 9.56 -2.54 21.64
N ASN A 341 8.88 -1.40 21.76
CA ASN A 341 8.73 -0.67 23.03
C ASN A 341 7.39 -0.93 23.74
N LEU A 342 6.52 -1.73 23.12
CA LEU A 342 5.21 -2.16 23.58
C LEU A 342 4.21 -1.01 23.79
N ASN A 343 4.33 0.10 23.03
CA ASN A 343 3.37 1.19 23.12
C ASN A 343 2.11 0.94 22.29
N GLY A 344 2.17 0.03 21.32
CA GLY A 344 1.09 -0.31 20.41
C GLY A 344 1.26 0.22 19.00
N LEU A 345 2.25 1.06 18.74
CA LEU A 345 2.63 1.50 17.40
C LEU A 345 3.76 0.60 16.90
N VAL A 346 3.89 0.45 15.59
CA VAL A 346 4.93 -0.39 14.98
C VAL A 346 5.88 0.47 14.17
N ASP A 347 7.18 0.35 14.43
CA ASP A 347 8.23 1.00 13.65
C ASP A 347 8.09 2.54 13.53
N GLU A 348 7.46 3.21 14.51
CA GLU A 348 7.28 4.65 14.44
C GLU A 348 8.63 5.39 14.44
N ASP A 349 8.73 6.48 13.67
CA ASP A 349 9.98 7.24 13.60
C ASP A 349 9.83 8.76 13.57
N SER A 350 10.94 9.44 13.31
CA SER A 350 11.02 10.90 13.24
C SER A 350 10.12 11.56 12.19
N THR A 351 9.63 10.82 11.20
CA THR A 351 8.64 11.31 10.21
C THR A 351 7.27 11.52 10.84
N HIS A 352 6.90 10.72 11.85
CA HIS A 352 5.57 10.73 12.45
C HIS A 352 5.39 11.83 13.51
N VAL A 353 6.48 12.35 14.06
CA VAL A 353 6.44 13.36 15.13
C VAL A 353 6.51 14.80 14.59
N PRO A 354 5.97 15.79 15.31
CA PRO A 354 6.04 17.19 14.87
C PRO A 354 7.49 17.71 14.74
N PHE A 355 7.81 18.34 13.59
CA PHE A 355 9.07 19.05 13.39
C PHE A 355 8.90 20.33 12.58
N GLY A 356 9.72 21.35 12.89
CA GLY A 356 9.67 22.62 12.18
C GLY A 356 8.27 23.27 12.24
N THR A 357 7.61 23.36 11.09
CA THR A 357 6.21 23.82 10.96
C THR A 357 5.23 22.70 10.65
N GLN A 358 5.72 21.48 10.40
CA GLN A 358 4.90 20.32 10.12
C GLN A 358 4.29 19.81 11.43
N LYS A 359 3.02 19.41 11.36
CA LYS A 359 2.38 18.66 12.43
C LYS A 359 2.88 17.21 12.38
N GLY A 360 2.84 16.51 13.52
CA GLY A 360 2.95 15.05 13.50
C GLY A 360 1.62 14.45 13.07
N VAL A 361 1.64 13.15 12.81
CA VAL A 361 0.47 12.39 12.41
C VAL A 361 -0.25 11.75 13.59
N GLY A 362 -1.52 11.38 13.38
CA GLY A 362 -2.35 10.68 14.35
C GLY A 362 -1.90 9.24 14.59
N TYR A 363 -2.53 8.58 15.55
CA TYR A 363 -2.49 7.14 15.70
C TYR A 363 -3.81 6.61 16.24
N ALA A 364 -4.12 5.37 15.91
CA ALA A 364 -5.35 4.67 16.28
C ALA A 364 -5.38 4.36 17.78
N ASP A 365 -6.16 5.12 18.55
CA ASP A 365 -6.33 4.91 19.99
C ASP A 365 -7.57 4.10 20.39
N ARG A 366 -8.41 3.82 19.38
CA ARG A 366 -9.69 3.11 19.41
C ARG A 366 -10.77 3.80 20.22
N ILE A 367 -10.70 5.12 20.33
CA ILE A 367 -11.65 5.99 21.03
C ILE A 367 -12.22 6.98 20.02
N ASP A 368 -13.53 7.24 20.07
CA ASP A 368 -14.18 8.28 19.30
C ASP A 368 -13.77 9.66 19.85
N ASN A 369 -12.81 10.30 19.18
CA ASN A 369 -12.20 11.54 19.61
C ASN A 369 -13.02 12.77 19.17
N ASN A 370 -13.92 12.63 18.19
CA ASN A 370 -14.67 13.73 17.61
C ASN A 370 -16.18 13.74 18.00
N GLY A 371 -16.69 12.63 18.51
CA GLY A 371 -18.06 12.46 19.01
C GLY A 371 -19.10 12.06 17.97
N ASN A 372 -18.69 11.47 16.84
CA ASN A 372 -19.57 10.95 15.78
C ASN A 372 -19.72 9.42 15.80
N GLY A 373 -19.06 8.74 16.73
CA GLY A 373 -19.08 7.30 16.90
C GLY A 373 -20.48 6.70 17.04
N GLU A 374 -20.53 5.40 16.79
CA GLU A 374 -21.72 4.58 16.82
C GLU A 374 -22.64 4.87 18.04
N GLU A 375 -23.96 4.93 17.79
CA GLU A 375 -24.93 5.24 18.84
C GLU A 375 -25.06 4.05 19.82
N ASN A 376 -24.99 4.38 21.12
CA ASN A 376 -25.12 3.46 22.26
C ASN A 376 -23.88 2.62 22.59
N SER A 377 -22.74 2.88 21.94
CA SER A 377 -21.51 2.16 22.24
C SER A 377 -21.02 2.37 23.66
N HIS A 378 -20.25 1.40 24.13
CA HIS A 378 -19.67 1.50 25.46
C HIS A 378 -18.71 2.69 25.50
N VAL A 379 -18.71 3.40 26.64
CA VAL A 379 -17.93 4.63 26.78
C VAL A 379 -16.83 4.49 27.80
N VAL A 380 -15.73 5.23 27.60
CA VAL A 380 -14.62 5.28 28.54
C VAL A 380 -15.11 5.78 29.90
N THR A 381 -14.80 5.02 30.96
CA THR A 381 -15.23 5.29 32.33
C THR A 381 -14.08 5.82 33.21
N GLN A 382 -14.42 6.42 34.35
CA GLN A 382 -13.40 6.83 35.32
C GLN A 382 -12.58 5.64 35.83
N GLU A 383 -13.21 4.46 35.97
CA GLU A 383 -12.53 3.23 36.35
C GLU A 383 -11.50 2.78 35.30
N MET A 384 -11.79 2.96 34.00
CA MET A 384 -10.86 2.67 32.91
C MET A 384 -9.66 3.60 32.95
N ILE A 385 -9.89 4.92 33.11
CA ILE A 385 -8.84 5.94 33.23
C ILE A 385 -7.94 5.66 34.44
N ASP A 386 -8.55 5.37 35.59
CA ASP A 386 -7.81 5.03 36.81
C ASP A 386 -6.97 3.75 36.62
N ALA A 387 -7.51 2.75 35.92
CA ALA A 387 -6.80 1.51 35.60
C ALA A 387 -5.65 1.72 34.60
N ALA A 388 -5.86 2.51 33.54
CA ALA A 388 -4.84 2.83 32.55
C ALA A 388 -3.69 3.66 33.14
N SER A 389 -3.95 4.50 34.15
CA SER A 389 -2.97 5.42 34.73
C SER A 389 -1.71 4.77 35.35
N VAL A 390 -1.73 3.44 35.58
CA VAL A 390 -0.57 2.68 36.07
C VAL A 390 0.30 2.11 34.95
N ASP A 391 -0.21 2.09 33.73
CA ASP A 391 0.50 1.65 32.53
C ASP A 391 1.34 2.81 31.94
N PRO A 392 2.60 2.59 31.52
CA PRO A 392 3.47 3.64 30.98
C PRO A 392 2.88 4.39 29.78
N TRP A 393 2.11 3.67 28.96
CA TRP A 393 1.49 4.17 27.73
C TRP A 393 -0.01 4.43 27.90
N LYS A 394 -0.50 4.37 29.16
CA LYS A 394 -1.91 4.45 29.52
C LYS A 394 -2.78 3.48 28.70
N ARG A 395 -2.27 2.28 28.42
CA ARG A 395 -3.03 1.26 27.72
C ARG A 395 -4.17 0.75 28.58
N TRP A 396 -5.32 0.50 27.96
CA TRP A 396 -6.44 -0.18 28.61
C TRP A 396 -6.82 -1.42 27.81
N PRO A 397 -6.97 -2.59 28.46
CA PRO A 397 -6.55 -2.93 29.83
C PRO A 397 -5.04 -2.71 30.10
N PRO A 398 -4.62 -2.37 31.33
CA PRO A 398 -3.21 -2.13 31.63
C PRO A 398 -2.38 -3.42 31.57
N HIS A 399 -1.14 -3.32 31.09
CA HIS A 399 -0.22 -4.47 30.94
C HIS A 399 -0.79 -5.64 30.11
N PRO A 400 -1.25 -5.42 28.86
CA PRO A 400 -1.84 -6.46 28.02
C PRO A 400 -0.91 -7.67 27.80
N GLU A 401 0.40 -7.48 27.88
CA GLU A 401 1.40 -8.55 27.82
C GLU A 401 1.27 -9.61 28.94
N ASP A 402 0.73 -9.21 30.10
CA ASP A 402 0.53 -10.07 31.28
C ASP A 402 -0.93 -10.55 31.41
N ASP A 403 -1.83 -10.08 30.55
CA ASP A 403 -3.27 -10.35 30.62
C ASP A 403 -3.63 -11.63 29.83
N PRO A 404 -4.26 -12.64 30.46
CA PRO A 404 -4.57 -13.92 29.83
C PRO A 404 -5.70 -13.87 28.79
N VAL A 405 -6.46 -12.78 28.74
CA VAL A 405 -7.48 -12.52 27.72
C VAL A 405 -6.85 -11.75 26.55
N GLN A 406 -6.02 -10.74 26.83
CA GLN A 406 -5.34 -9.96 25.78
C GLN A 406 -4.25 -10.73 25.06
N LEU A 407 -3.43 -11.50 25.80
CA LEU A 407 -2.26 -12.18 25.23
C LEU A 407 -1.32 -11.23 24.47
N GLY A 408 -1.15 -10.00 24.97
CA GLY A 408 -0.36 -8.95 24.33
C GLY A 408 -1.14 -8.03 23.39
N LEU A 409 -2.40 -8.34 23.05
CA LEU A 409 -3.24 -7.45 22.25
C LEU A 409 -3.49 -6.14 23.02
N ILE A 410 -3.08 -5.03 22.41
CA ILE A 410 -3.34 -3.69 22.91
C ILE A 410 -4.74 -3.31 22.41
N HIS A 411 -5.62 -2.89 23.31
CA HIS A 411 -6.94 -2.41 22.92
C HIS A 411 -6.90 -0.90 22.80
N LEU A 412 -7.10 -0.17 23.89
CA LEU A 412 -6.98 1.29 23.90
C LEU A 412 -5.57 1.69 24.34
N ILE A 413 -5.09 2.84 23.85
CA ILE A 413 -3.82 3.48 24.22
C ILE A 413 -4.09 4.94 24.58
N GLY A 414 -3.25 5.55 25.42
CA GLY A 414 -3.37 7.00 25.69
C GLY A 414 -4.47 7.40 26.68
N VAL A 415 -5.33 6.47 27.09
CA VAL A 415 -6.56 6.68 27.89
C VAL A 415 -6.36 7.67 29.05
N GLY A 416 -6.99 8.83 28.93
CA GLY A 416 -6.87 10.00 29.78
C GLY A 416 -8.20 10.58 30.24
N SER A 417 -8.12 11.74 30.89
CA SER A 417 -9.29 12.44 31.43
C SER A 417 -10.18 13.09 30.36
N GLU A 418 -9.56 13.36 29.22
CA GLU A 418 -10.10 13.89 27.98
C GLU A 418 -11.11 12.93 27.35
N ASP A 419 -10.87 11.62 27.49
CA ASP A 419 -11.67 10.56 26.86
C ASP A 419 -12.92 10.19 27.67
N LEU A 420 -13.09 10.75 28.87
CA LEU A 420 -14.20 10.37 29.77
C LEU A 420 -15.57 10.57 29.09
N GLY A 421 -16.24 9.47 28.76
CA GLY A 421 -17.53 9.47 28.10
C GLY A 421 -17.49 9.41 26.58
N CYS A 422 -16.30 9.35 25.96
CA CYS A 422 -16.14 9.00 24.55
C CYS A 422 -16.46 7.52 24.31
N ALA A 423 -17.08 7.21 23.17
CA ALA A 423 -17.26 5.83 22.73
C ALA A 423 -15.88 5.18 22.45
N TYR A 424 -15.79 3.87 22.54
CA TYR A 424 -14.57 3.13 22.19
C TYR A 424 -14.93 1.84 21.46
N LYS A 425 -14.03 1.37 20.59
CA LYS A 425 -14.25 0.19 19.74
C LYS A 425 -14.42 -1.05 20.61
N ASP A 426 -15.59 -1.69 20.64
CA ASP A 426 -15.85 -2.82 21.53
C ASP A 426 -16.19 -4.14 20.81
N ASN A 427 -16.22 -4.10 19.47
CA ASN A 427 -16.52 -5.16 18.53
C ASN A 427 -17.99 -5.63 18.58
N ILE A 428 -18.92 -4.76 18.97
CA ILE A 428 -20.35 -5.04 19.09
C ILE A 428 -21.13 -4.01 18.27
N ASP A 429 -22.09 -4.47 17.47
CA ASP A 429 -23.09 -3.61 16.82
C ASP A 429 -24.11 -3.13 17.87
N ASN A 430 -23.96 -1.90 18.32
CA ASN A 430 -24.76 -1.26 19.36
C ASN A 430 -26.02 -0.58 18.82
N ASN A 431 -26.14 -0.33 17.52
CA ASN A 431 -27.29 0.33 16.92
C ASN A 431 -28.20 -0.57 16.05
N GLY A 432 -27.73 -1.76 15.69
CA GLY A 432 -28.48 -2.82 15.04
C GLY A 432 -28.43 -2.80 13.51
N ASN A 433 -27.47 -2.10 12.91
CA ASN A 433 -27.24 -2.01 11.46
C ASN A 433 -26.10 -2.91 10.96
N GLY A 434 -25.30 -3.49 11.85
CA GLY A 434 -24.14 -4.32 11.49
C GLY A 434 -24.43 -5.41 10.46
N GLU A 435 -23.38 -5.96 9.87
CA GLU A 435 -23.37 -6.99 8.81
C GLU A 435 -24.50 -8.03 8.92
N ASP A 436 -25.09 -8.39 7.78
CA ASP A 436 -26.17 -9.36 7.75
C ASP A 436 -25.68 -10.78 8.07
N ASN A 437 -26.42 -11.48 8.95
CA ASN A 437 -26.10 -12.83 9.44
C ASN A 437 -24.91 -12.96 10.40
N SER A 438 -24.26 -11.86 10.81
CA SER A 438 -23.23 -11.89 11.85
C SER A 438 -23.73 -12.59 13.13
N PRO A 439 -22.82 -13.22 13.89
CA PRO A 439 -23.19 -13.91 15.11
C PRO A 439 -23.70 -12.92 16.17
N ILE A 440 -24.55 -13.44 17.06
CA ILE A 440 -25.17 -12.63 18.12
C ILE A 440 -24.65 -13.01 19.51
N ILE A 441 -24.57 -12.02 20.40
CA ILE A 441 -24.15 -12.21 21.78
C ILE A 441 -25.17 -13.10 22.52
N THR A 442 -24.65 -14.12 23.22
CA THR A 442 -25.45 -15.09 23.97
C THR A 442 -25.34 -14.90 25.47
N GLU A 443 -26.32 -15.43 26.22
CA GLU A 443 -26.27 -15.45 27.68
C GLU A 443 -25.01 -16.16 28.20
N GLU A 444 -24.58 -17.22 27.53
CA GLU A 444 -23.34 -17.94 27.88
C GLU A 444 -22.09 -17.07 27.74
N MET A 445 -22.04 -16.18 26.75
CA MET A 445 -20.93 -15.23 26.57
C MET A 445 -20.91 -14.19 27.69
N ILE A 446 -22.08 -13.64 28.03
CA ILE A 446 -22.22 -12.68 29.14
C ILE A 446 -21.83 -13.34 30.46
N ASP A 447 -22.33 -14.54 30.76
CA ASP A 447 -21.98 -15.30 31.96
C ASP A 447 -20.48 -15.58 32.06
N ALA A 448 -19.82 -15.88 30.93
CA ALA A 448 -18.37 -16.07 30.88
C ALA A 448 -17.62 -14.74 31.16
N ALA A 449 -18.06 -13.65 30.54
CA ALA A 449 -17.49 -12.32 30.72
C ALA A 449 -17.62 -11.83 32.17
N GLN A 450 -18.69 -12.17 32.90
CA GLN A 450 -18.84 -11.83 34.33
C GLN A 450 -17.75 -12.42 35.23
N THR A 451 -17.00 -13.42 34.76
CA THR A 451 -15.85 -13.97 35.49
C THR A 451 -14.57 -13.15 35.32
N ASP A 452 -14.51 -12.30 34.30
CA ASP A 452 -13.46 -11.33 34.04
C ASP A 452 -13.83 -9.98 34.67
N SER A 453 -12.88 -9.35 35.39
CA SER A 453 -13.16 -8.08 36.08
C SER A 453 -13.42 -6.91 35.14
N LEU A 454 -13.03 -7.05 33.87
CA LEU A 454 -13.23 -6.05 32.82
C LEU A 454 -14.35 -6.45 31.86
N LYS A 455 -15.07 -7.55 32.15
CA LYS A 455 -16.23 -8.05 31.40
C LYS A 455 -15.92 -8.33 29.92
N ARG A 456 -14.78 -8.93 29.65
CA ARG A 456 -14.36 -9.26 28.28
C ARG A 456 -14.71 -10.69 27.89
N TYR A 457 -14.89 -10.91 26.59
CA TYR A 457 -15.04 -12.24 26.01
C TYR A 457 -14.23 -12.38 24.71
N ARG A 458 -13.23 -13.26 24.72
CA ARG A 458 -12.40 -13.54 23.53
C ARG A 458 -13.10 -14.54 22.61
N ILE A 459 -13.22 -14.21 21.34
CA ILE A 459 -13.77 -15.11 20.32
C ILE A 459 -12.77 -16.24 20.05
N SER A 460 -13.28 -17.47 20.02
CA SER A 460 -12.43 -18.66 19.96
C SER A 460 -11.85 -18.85 18.56
N GLY A 461 -10.53 -18.71 18.43
CA GLY A 461 -9.82 -18.94 17.17
C GLY A 461 -9.51 -17.66 16.38
N SER A 462 -9.84 -16.50 16.92
CA SER A 462 -9.45 -15.18 16.43
C SER A 462 -8.78 -14.35 17.53
N ASP A 463 -8.32 -13.17 17.14
CA ASP A 463 -7.79 -12.14 18.05
C ASP A 463 -8.86 -11.10 18.44
N ILE A 464 -10.13 -11.37 18.11
CA ILE A 464 -11.27 -10.51 18.46
C ILE A 464 -11.68 -10.73 19.92
N ILE A 465 -11.88 -9.63 20.63
CA ILE A 465 -12.32 -9.60 22.04
C ILE A 465 -13.50 -8.62 22.13
N LEU A 466 -14.62 -9.09 22.65
CA LEU A 466 -15.75 -8.23 22.99
C LEU A 466 -15.49 -7.56 24.34
N TYR A 467 -15.70 -6.26 24.44
CA TYR A 467 -15.42 -5.47 25.64
C TYR A 467 -16.71 -5.00 26.32
N GLY A 468 -16.71 -4.87 27.64
CA GLY A 468 -17.81 -4.23 28.37
C GLY A 468 -19.08 -5.05 28.60
N LEU A 469 -19.17 -6.29 28.08
CA LEU A 469 -20.37 -7.13 28.05
C LEU A 469 -21.27 -7.07 29.31
N THR A 470 -22.54 -6.80 29.07
CA THR A 470 -23.64 -6.69 30.03
C THR A 470 -24.90 -7.37 29.52
N ASP A 471 -25.90 -7.49 30.40
CA ASP A 471 -27.24 -8.01 30.03
C ASP A 471 -27.94 -7.18 28.93
N ASN A 472 -27.51 -5.93 28.70
CA ASN A 472 -28.08 -5.10 27.64
C ASN A 472 -27.61 -5.51 26.24
N ASP A 473 -26.46 -6.19 26.15
CA ASP A 473 -25.85 -6.57 24.88
C ASP A 473 -26.39 -7.90 24.34
N LEU A 474 -27.28 -8.56 25.11
CA LEU A 474 -27.86 -9.84 24.73
C LEU A 474 -28.63 -9.75 23.40
N GLY A 475 -28.15 -10.47 22.39
CA GLY A 475 -28.76 -10.56 21.07
C GLY A 475 -28.31 -9.48 20.07
N LEU A 476 -27.40 -8.58 20.46
CA LEU A 476 -26.70 -7.70 19.51
C LEU A 476 -25.73 -8.51 18.65
N LYS A 477 -25.47 -8.04 17.42
CA LYS A 477 -24.46 -8.61 16.53
C LYS A 477 -23.05 -8.26 17.02
N TYR A 478 -22.05 -9.02 16.62
CA TYR A 478 -20.65 -8.77 17.00
C TYR A 478 -19.70 -9.25 15.89
N ALA A 479 -18.52 -8.63 15.81
CA ALA A 479 -17.52 -8.93 14.79
C ALA A 479 -16.89 -10.32 14.99
N ASP A 480 -16.78 -11.13 13.94
CA ASP A 480 -16.13 -12.44 13.98
C ASP A 480 -15.02 -12.67 12.94
N GLY A 481 -14.73 -11.66 12.12
CA GLY A 481 -13.66 -11.63 11.13
C GLY A 481 -13.99 -12.45 9.88
N ILE A 482 -15.29 -12.57 9.56
CA ILE A 482 -15.78 -13.36 8.43
C ILE A 482 -16.83 -12.53 7.68
N ASP A 483 -16.80 -12.58 6.35
CA ASP A 483 -17.91 -12.14 5.48
C ASP A 483 -19.09 -13.14 5.60
N ASN A 484 -20.11 -12.74 6.38
CA ASN A 484 -21.25 -13.57 6.78
C ASN A 484 -22.38 -13.58 5.74
N ASP A 485 -22.45 -12.60 4.84
CA ASP A 485 -23.51 -12.51 3.82
C ASP A 485 -23.04 -12.71 2.37
N GLY A 486 -21.73 -12.68 2.14
CA GLY A 486 -21.04 -13.03 0.90
C GLY A 486 -20.92 -11.87 -0.09
N ASP A 487 -21.01 -10.62 0.35
CA ASP A 487 -20.88 -9.45 -0.51
C ASP A 487 -19.42 -8.99 -0.73
N GLY A 488 -18.51 -9.41 0.15
CA GLY A 488 -17.07 -9.15 0.08
C GLY A 488 -16.54 -8.34 1.25
N ALA A 489 -17.39 -7.56 1.91
CA ALA A 489 -17.04 -6.81 3.12
C ALA A 489 -16.97 -7.77 4.33
N ILE A 490 -16.18 -7.41 5.34
CA ILE A 490 -16.03 -8.20 6.57
C ILE A 490 -16.41 -7.33 7.76
N ASP A 491 -17.37 -7.80 8.56
CA ASP A 491 -17.82 -7.13 9.79
C ASP A 491 -18.20 -5.65 9.56
N GLU A 492 -18.78 -5.30 8.40
CA GLU A 492 -19.19 -3.94 8.08
C GLU A 492 -20.33 -3.44 8.99
N ASP A 493 -20.44 -2.12 9.16
CA ASP A 493 -21.40 -1.48 10.05
C ASP A 493 -21.26 -1.92 11.55
N ILE A 494 -20.06 -2.33 12.00
CA ILE A 494 -19.74 -2.62 13.40
C ILE A 494 -18.68 -1.63 13.92
N ASP A 495 -18.96 -0.98 15.06
CA ASP A 495 -18.14 0.11 15.62
C ASP A 495 -17.93 1.27 14.64
N GLU A 496 -18.90 1.59 13.79
CA GLU A 496 -18.74 2.63 12.79
C GLU A 496 -18.46 4.00 13.41
N ASN A 497 -17.64 4.81 12.74
CA ASN A 497 -17.25 6.14 13.17
C ASN A 497 -16.47 6.20 14.52
N ILE A 498 -15.91 5.08 15.01
CA ILE A 498 -15.07 5.08 16.22
C ILE A 498 -13.60 4.94 15.84
N ASP A 499 -12.80 5.97 16.15
CA ASP A 499 -11.36 6.04 15.79
C ASP A 499 -11.21 5.83 14.29
N GLU A 500 -11.79 6.76 13.54
CA GLU A 500 -11.83 6.82 12.08
C GLU A 500 -10.41 7.09 11.56
N MET A 501 -9.55 6.11 11.68
CA MET A 501 -8.49 5.91 10.72
C MET A 501 -9.26 5.55 9.44
N ILE A 502 -9.50 6.55 8.58
CA ILE A 502 -10.17 6.29 7.31
C ILE A 502 -9.29 5.25 6.61
N ASP A 503 -9.91 4.14 6.26
CA ASP A 503 -9.29 2.85 6.01
C ASP A 503 -7.79 2.80 5.72
N GLU A 504 -7.10 1.93 6.43
CA GLU A 504 -5.68 1.76 6.25
C GLU A 504 -5.31 0.66 5.24
N SER A 505 -6.31 -0.08 4.75
CA SER A 505 -6.18 -1.33 4.01
C SER A 505 -7.08 -1.38 2.78
N ARG A 506 -6.47 -1.10 1.62
CA ARG A 506 -7.02 -1.24 0.24
C ARG A 506 -7.40 -2.66 -0.21
N GLU A 507 -7.69 -3.55 0.72
CA GLU A 507 -8.00 -4.96 0.51
C GLU A 507 -9.17 -5.45 1.40
N ASP A 508 -9.93 -4.55 2.02
CA ASP A 508 -11.04 -4.90 2.91
C ASP A 508 -12.42 -4.90 2.21
N PHE A 509 -12.50 -4.37 0.99
CA PHE A 509 -13.70 -4.34 0.15
C PHE A 509 -14.83 -3.43 0.69
N ILE A 510 -14.53 -2.53 1.61
CA ILE A 510 -15.48 -1.63 2.25
C ILE A 510 -15.32 -0.20 1.67
N ASP A 511 -16.43 0.53 1.57
CA ASP A 511 -16.46 1.98 1.29
C ASP A 511 -16.42 2.72 2.64
N ASN A 512 -15.23 2.93 3.19
CA ASN A 512 -15.02 3.31 4.59
C ASN A 512 -15.33 4.80 4.83
N ASP A 513 -15.16 5.65 3.81
CA ASP A 513 -15.50 7.08 3.90
C ASP A 513 -16.92 7.40 3.38
N GLY A 514 -17.57 6.42 2.73
CA GLY A 514 -18.95 6.47 2.30
C GLY A 514 -19.18 7.37 1.07
N ASP A 515 -18.13 7.67 0.31
CA ASP A 515 -18.19 8.56 -0.84
C ASP A 515 -18.51 7.83 -2.17
N TRP A 516 -18.48 6.48 -2.19
CA TRP A 516 -18.88 5.68 -3.35
C TRP A 516 -20.35 5.91 -3.74
N ASN A 517 -20.61 6.19 -5.01
CA ASN A 517 -21.94 6.50 -5.49
C ASN A 517 -22.49 5.44 -6.48
N PRO A 518 -23.58 4.72 -6.13
CA PRO A 518 -24.16 3.70 -7.01
C PRO A 518 -24.75 4.23 -8.33
N PHE A 519 -24.83 5.55 -8.51
CA PHE A 519 -25.28 6.15 -9.77
C PHE A 519 -24.15 6.55 -10.72
N PHE A 520 -22.92 6.69 -10.22
CA PHE A 520 -21.79 7.22 -10.98
C PHE A 520 -20.58 6.29 -10.99
N ASP A 521 -20.37 5.55 -9.91
CA ASP A 521 -19.16 4.76 -9.67
C ASP A 521 -19.40 3.26 -9.89
N ASP A 522 -20.67 2.83 -9.98
CA ASP A 522 -21.09 1.47 -10.33
C ASP A 522 -20.81 1.13 -11.82
N VAL A 523 -19.52 1.00 -12.14
CA VAL A 523 -18.94 0.85 -13.48
C VAL A 523 -18.19 -0.47 -13.67
N GLY A 524 -18.16 -1.33 -12.66
CA GLY A 524 -17.53 -2.64 -12.68
C GLY A 524 -16.01 -2.66 -12.45
N MET A 525 -15.49 -3.89 -12.37
CA MET A 525 -14.11 -4.27 -12.05
C MET A 525 -13.05 -3.56 -12.90
N ASP A 526 -13.31 -3.31 -14.19
CA ASP A 526 -12.37 -2.63 -15.09
C ASP A 526 -12.35 -1.10 -14.96
N GLY A 527 -13.24 -0.55 -14.12
CA GLY A 527 -13.35 0.88 -13.85
C GLY A 527 -13.97 1.67 -14.99
N ALA A 528 -14.69 1.03 -15.91
CA ALA A 528 -15.23 1.68 -17.11
C ALA A 528 -16.69 1.31 -17.41
N ASP A 529 -17.57 2.32 -17.46
CA ASP A 529 -18.99 2.14 -17.81
C ASP A 529 -19.17 1.57 -19.23
N LEU A 530 -20.23 0.76 -19.41
CA LEU A 530 -20.66 0.15 -20.68
C LEU A 530 -19.78 -0.98 -21.21
N THR A 531 -18.94 -1.59 -20.36
CA THR A 531 -18.12 -2.77 -20.70
C THR A 531 -18.86 -4.09 -20.43
N MET A 532 -19.87 -4.06 -19.55
CA MET A 532 -20.68 -5.18 -19.04
C MET A 532 -19.83 -6.25 -18.35
N ASP A 533 -18.84 -5.83 -17.59
CA ASP A 533 -17.97 -6.69 -16.80
C ASP A 533 -18.58 -6.99 -15.41
N LYS A 534 -17.79 -7.56 -14.48
CA LYS A 534 -18.28 -7.97 -13.16
C LYS A 534 -18.38 -6.73 -12.25
N GLY A 535 -19.47 -6.56 -11.52
CA GLY A 535 -19.71 -5.42 -10.63
C GLY A 535 -20.64 -4.38 -11.25
N GLU A 536 -20.59 -4.18 -12.57
CA GLU A 536 -21.34 -3.09 -13.21
C GLU A 536 -22.89 -3.22 -13.07
N LYS A 537 -23.48 -2.15 -12.55
CA LYS A 537 -24.93 -1.90 -12.32
C LYS A 537 -25.58 -2.87 -11.33
N ASP A 538 -24.84 -3.38 -10.35
CA ASP A 538 -25.40 -4.23 -9.30
C ASP A 538 -25.69 -3.48 -7.98
N GLY A 539 -25.19 -2.24 -7.84
CA GLY A 539 -25.40 -1.38 -6.70
C GLY A 539 -24.54 -1.72 -5.48
N ILE A 540 -23.46 -2.48 -5.66
CA ILE A 540 -22.49 -2.87 -4.62
C ILE A 540 -21.10 -2.40 -5.08
N PRO A 541 -20.31 -1.73 -4.22
CA PRO A 541 -18.94 -1.37 -4.55
C PRO A 541 -18.13 -2.58 -5.01
N THR A 542 -17.41 -2.42 -6.12
CA THR A 542 -16.56 -3.49 -6.68
C THR A 542 -15.09 -3.08 -6.68
N SER A 543 -14.38 -3.55 -5.66
CA SER A 543 -12.93 -3.41 -5.55
C SER A 543 -12.14 -4.16 -6.62
N GLY A 544 -11.03 -3.55 -7.05
CA GLY A 544 -10.01 -4.19 -7.87
C GLY A 544 -8.97 -4.98 -7.07
N ALA A 545 -9.03 -4.97 -5.73
CA ALA A 545 -8.08 -5.61 -4.83
C ALA A 545 -7.80 -7.08 -5.23
N GLY A 546 -6.53 -7.47 -5.24
CA GLY A 546 -6.11 -8.80 -5.68
C GLY A 546 -6.29 -9.12 -7.18
N THR A 547 -6.69 -8.17 -8.02
CA THR A 547 -6.85 -8.35 -9.47
C THR A 547 -5.90 -7.49 -10.33
N ASP A 548 -5.90 -7.75 -11.63
CA ASP A 548 -5.20 -7.03 -12.70
C ASP A 548 -5.89 -5.71 -13.11
N PHE A 549 -7.05 -5.42 -12.53
CA PHE A 549 -7.89 -4.27 -12.85
C PHE A 549 -7.97 -3.30 -11.65
N PRO A 550 -8.27 -2.02 -11.91
CA PRO A 550 -8.33 -1.01 -10.85
C PRO A 550 -9.49 -1.20 -9.88
N GLY A 551 -10.64 -1.73 -10.33
CA GLY A 551 -11.90 -1.63 -9.60
C GLY A 551 -12.73 -0.43 -10.04
N GLU A 552 -13.88 -0.27 -9.41
CA GLU A 552 -14.72 0.92 -9.53
C GLU A 552 -14.03 2.15 -8.93
N PRO A 553 -14.38 3.39 -9.30
CA PRO A 553 -13.93 4.61 -8.61
C PRO A 553 -14.37 4.60 -7.14
N ASN A 554 -13.62 5.32 -6.29
CA ASN A 554 -14.01 5.56 -4.90
C ASN A 554 -14.23 4.25 -4.11
N ILE A 555 -13.35 3.27 -4.33
CA ILE A 555 -13.28 2.05 -3.53
C ILE A 555 -11.86 1.47 -3.57
N ASP A 556 -11.30 1.12 -2.40
CA ASP A 556 -10.01 0.43 -2.20
C ASP A 556 -8.87 0.91 -3.12
N LYS A 557 -8.65 0.20 -4.24
CA LYS A 557 -7.55 0.42 -5.19
C LYS A 557 -7.68 1.70 -6.01
N THR A 558 -8.86 2.31 -6.05
CA THR A 558 -9.08 3.57 -6.77
C THR A 558 -9.39 4.72 -5.83
N ASP A 559 -9.74 4.42 -4.58
CA ASP A 559 -9.76 5.42 -3.53
C ASP A 559 -8.39 5.51 -2.89
N VAL A 560 -7.94 6.73 -2.69
CA VAL A 560 -6.68 7.00 -2.00
C VAL A 560 -6.93 7.39 -0.55
N SER A 561 -8.13 7.89 -0.25
CA SER A 561 -8.58 8.20 1.10
C SER A 561 -8.94 6.94 1.90
N GLU A 562 -9.04 5.78 1.24
CA GLU A 562 -9.13 4.44 1.86
C GLU A 562 -7.77 3.74 1.85
N SER A 563 -6.70 4.48 2.09
CA SER A 563 -5.38 3.91 2.24
C SER A 563 -4.56 4.75 3.19
N ASP A 564 -4.02 4.12 4.22
CA ASP A 564 -2.99 4.72 5.06
C ASP A 564 -1.67 4.83 4.29
N GLN A 565 -1.54 5.85 3.45
CA GLN A 565 -0.39 5.93 2.57
C GLN A 565 0.89 6.21 3.36
N MET A 566 1.88 5.34 3.17
CA MET A 566 3.21 5.56 3.73
C MET A 566 3.84 6.91 3.33
N GLY A 567 3.50 7.43 2.14
CA GLY A 567 3.94 8.73 1.67
C GLY A 567 5.46 8.92 1.58
N LEU A 568 5.92 10.14 1.83
CA LEU A 568 7.33 10.52 1.91
C LEU A 568 7.90 10.19 3.29
N THR A 569 8.62 9.07 3.36
CA THR A 569 9.34 8.67 4.59
C THR A 569 10.77 9.21 4.68
N ALA A 570 11.35 9.72 3.57
CA ALA A 570 12.68 10.33 3.58
C ALA A 570 12.93 11.25 2.38
N VAL A 571 13.64 12.36 2.62
CA VAL A 571 14.13 13.25 1.56
C VAL A 571 15.61 13.55 1.77
N ALA A 572 16.41 13.37 0.72
CA ALA A 572 17.82 13.70 0.71
C ALA A 572 18.17 14.63 -0.46
N TYR A 573 19.03 15.61 -0.21
CA TYR A 573 19.54 16.52 -1.23
C TYR A 573 21.07 16.51 -1.25
N ASP A 574 21.60 16.24 -2.44
CA ASP A 574 23.01 16.26 -2.74
C ASP A 574 23.30 17.29 -3.83
N ARG A 575 24.30 18.16 -3.58
CA ARG A 575 24.70 19.13 -4.60
C ARG A 575 25.31 18.41 -5.79
N ALA A 576 24.94 18.82 -7.00
CA ALA A 576 25.52 18.28 -8.23
C ALA A 576 27.06 18.11 -8.16
N GLY A 577 27.52 16.87 -8.32
CA GLY A 577 28.93 16.48 -8.25
C GLY A 577 29.48 16.15 -6.85
N SER A 578 28.63 16.02 -5.82
CA SER A 578 29.02 15.51 -4.49
C SER A 578 29.06 13.98 -4.40
N ILE A 579 28.34 13.28 -5.28
CA ILE A 579 28.33 11.82 -5.47
C ILE A 579 29.05 11.45 -6.77
#